data_AF-X0ZDC0-F1
#
_entry.id   AF-X0ZDC0-F1
#
_cell.length_a   1.000
_cell.length_b   1.000
_cell.length_c   1.000
_cell.angle_alpha   90.00
_cell.angle_beta   90.00
_cell.angle_gamma   90.00
#
_symmetry.space_group_name_H-M   'P 1'
#
loop_
_entity.id
_entity.type
_entity.pdbx_description
1 polymer ?
#
loop_
_entity_poly.entity_id
_entity_poly.type
_entity_poly.pdbx_seq_one_letter_code
_entity_poly.pdbx_strand_id
1 'polypeptide(L)'
;MKIKRTLRERKFIDAYIKNNGNATKAFLVVSPNAKHPKQYGYRMLQKVDLSVSELLNEMGMTDAYLNQKLKEGLNATKVISVIPIPPKDAKPGTGDLPLANEKNVDFIDVEDYNVRVKYLDMALKLKGKYPAEKHEITERKVVVIGKKEGKDEKNNT
;
A
#
# COMPACT_ATOMS: atom_id res chain seq x y z
N MET A 1 12.42 22.05 10.02
CA MET A 1 11.57 22.17 11.23
C MET A 1 10.11 22.06 10.81
N LYS A 2 9.33 21.12 11.36
CA LYS A 2 7.87 21.13 11.14
C LYS A 2 7.25 22.26 11.95
N ILE A 3 6.54 23.16 11.27
CA ILE A 3 5.80 24.24 11.94
C ILE A 3 4.67 23.59 12.75
N LYS A 4 4.53 23.98 14.01
CA LYS A 4 3.49 23.44 14.90
C LYS A 4 2.11 23.86 14.37
N ARG A 5 1.29 22.87 13.99
CA ARG A 5 -0.05 23.09 13.44
C ARG A 5 -0.99 23.70 14.48
N THR A 6 -1.81 24.64 14.04
CA THR A 6 -2.86 25.25 14.87
C THR A 6 -3.95 24.22 15.21
N LEU A 7 -4.77 24.51 16.23
CA LEU A 7 -5.90 23.64 16.60
C LEU A 7 -6.88 23.47 15.44
N ARG A 8 -7.09 24.54 14.65
CA ARG A 8 -7.97 24.53 13.47
C ARG A 8 -7.45 23.59 12.38
N GLU A 9 -6.16 23.63 12.11
CA GLU A 9 -5.51 22.76 11.11
C GLU A 9 -5.55 21.30 11.52
N ARG A 10 -5.33 20.99 12.81
CA ARG A 10 -5.49 19.63 13.35
C ARG A 10 -6.90 19.09 13.16
N LYS A 11 -7.92 19.85 13.56
CA LYS A 11 -9.33 19.47 13.34
C LYS A 11 -9.66 19.26 11.86
N PHE A 12 -9.05 20.07 10.97
CA PHE A 12 -9.22 19.91 9.53
C PHE A 12 -8.63 18.60 9.03
N ILE A 13 -7.43 18.22 9.47
CA ILE A 13 -6.78 16.94 9.11
C ILE A 13 -7.64 15.76 9.56
N ASP A 14 -8.08 15.77 10.81
CA ASP A 14 -8.92 14.69 11.36
C ASP A 14 -10.22 14.55 10.55
N ALA A 15 -10.84 15.67 10.20
CA ALA A 15 -12.03 15.68 9.35
C ALA A 15 -11.74 15.25 7.92
N TYR A 16 -10.55 15.55 7.39
CA TYR A 16 -10.12 15.16 6.04
C TYR A 16 -9.94 13.65 5.92
N ILE A 17 -9.30 13.05 6.92
CA ILE A 17 -9.13 11.59 7.02
C ILE A 17 -10.51 10.92 7.15
N LYS A 18 -11.36 11.39 8.05
CA LYS A 18 -12.72 10.85 8.25
C LYS A 18 -13.63 10.97 7.01
N ASN A 19 -13.38 11.95 6.15
CA ASN A 19 -14.14 12.19 4.92
C ASN A 19 -13.45 11.63 3.66
N ASN A 20 -12.59 10.61 3.80
CA ASN A 20 -11.91 9.94 2.68
C ASN A 20 -11.18 10.89 1.73
N GLY A 21 -10.53 11.92 2.28
CA GLY A 21 -9.78 12.89 1.48
C GLY A 21 -10.63 13.97 0.80
N ASN A 22 -11.88 14.18 1.22
CA ASN A 22 -12.69 15.28 0.70
C ASN A 22 -12.43 16.59 1.45
N ALA A 23 -11.63 17.49 0.85
CA ALA A 23 -11.27 18.79 1.41
C ALA A 23 -12.49 19.71 1.67
N THR A 24 -13.53 19.62 0.83
CA THR A 24 -14.72 20.47 0.97
C THR A 24 -15.52 20.08 2.20
N LYS A 25 -15.78 18.77 2.38
CA LYS A 25 -16.48 18.24 3.55
C LYS A 25 -15.67 18.48 4.83
N ALA A 26 -14.36 18.25 4.79
CA ALA A 26 -13.47 18.51 5.91
C ALA A 26 -13.50 19.98 6.35
N PHE A 27 -13.53 20.91 5.40
CA PHE A 27 -13.59 22.34 5.70
C PHE A 27 -14.93 22.73 6.35
N LEU A 28 -16.04 22.16 5.89
CA LEU A 28 -17.36 22.40 6.48
C LEU A 28 -17.46 21.94 7.93
N VAL A 29 -16.76 20.87 8.32
CA VAL A 29 -16.70 20.44 9.74
C VAL A 29 -16.02 21.51 10.62
N VAL A 30 -15.01 22.19 10.09
CA VAL A 30 -14.24 23.21 10.82
C VAL A 30 -14.90 24.59 10.73
N SER A 31 -15.64 24.87 9.65
CA SER A 31 -16.32 26.14 9.40
C SER A 31 -17.64 25.89 8.66
N PRO A 32 -18.71 25.52 9.40
CA PRO A 32 -20.00 25.12 8.81
C PRO A 32 -20.65 26.18 7.93
N ASN A 33 -20.49 27.46 8.30
CA ASN A 33 -21.14 28.59 7.63
C ASN A 33 -20.27 29.23 6.52
N ALA A 34 -19.31 28.50 5.97
CA ALA A 34 -18.43 29.02 4.94
C ALA A 34 -19.19 29.23 3.61
N LYS A 35 -19.10 30.43 3.03
CA LYS A 35 -19.74 30.77 1.75
C LYS A 35 -19.18 29.97 0.55
N HIS A 36 -17.86 29.69 0.56
CA HIS A 36 -17.17 29.01 -0.54
C HIS A 36 -16.27 27.85 -0.04
N PRO A 37 -16.86 26.80 0.54
CA PRO A 37 -16.11 25.75 1.24
C PRO A 37 -15.15 24.97 0.32
N LYS A 38 -15.46 24.87 -0.97
CA LYS A 38 -14.60 24.22 -1.97
C LYS A 38 -13.26 24.94 -2.13
N GLN A 39 -13.30 26.26 -2.29
CA GLN A 39 -12.09 27.08 -2.48
C GLN A 39 -11.26 27.13 -1.20
N TYR A 40 -11.93 27.34 -0.04
CA TYR A 40 -11.23 27.39 1.24
C TYR A 40 -10.67 26.04 1.66
N GLY A 41 -11.37 24.94 1.40
CA GLY A 41 -10.87 23.59 1.65
C GLY A 41 -9.60 23.29 0.85
N TYR A 42 -9.56 23.65 -0.44
CA TYR A 42 -8.36 23.50 -1.26
C TYR A 42 -7.18 24.34 -0.73
N ARG A 43 -7.42 25.62 -0.41
CA ARG A 43 -6.39 26.50 0.18
C ARG A 43 -5.89 25.97 1.52
N MET A 44 -6.77 25.43 2.34
CA MET A 44 -6.41 24.85 3.64
C MET A 44 -5.52 23.63 3.44
N LEU A 45 -5.83 22.76 2.47
CA LEU A 45 -5.00 21.61 2.15
C LEU A 45 -3.58 22.01 1.71
N GLN A 46 -3.47 23.02 0.84
CA GLN A 46 -2.17 23.59 0.43
C GLN A 46 -1.39 24.18 1.60
N LYS A 47 -2.07 24.81 2.55
CA LYS A 47 -1.44 25.43 3.72
C LYS A 47 -0.91 24.40 4.72
N VAL A 48 -1.66 23.33 4.95
CA VAL A 48 -1.30 22.30 5.95
C VAL A 48 -0.14 21.42 5.46
N ASP A 49 0.08 21.37 4.13
CA ASP A 49 1.17 20.66 3.46
C ASP A 49 1.37 19.25 4.04
N LEU A 50 0.36 18.40 3.83
CA LEU A 50 0.37 17.02 4.32
C LEU A 50 1.18 16.15 3.38
N SER A 51 2.34 15.71 3.84
CA SER A 51 3.02 14.59 3.18
C SER A 51 2.20 13.31 3.31
N VAL A 52 2.31 12.43 2.31
CA VAL A 52 1.61 11.13 2.33
C VAL A 52 1.99 10.31 3.56
N SER A 53 3.25 10.36 3.99
CA SER A 53 3.72 9.63 5.18
C SER A 53 3.08 10.13 6.48
N GLU A 54 2.85 11.44 6.63
CA GLU A 54 2.12 11.96 7.78
C GLU A 54 0.66 11.52 7.78
N LEU A 55 -0.01 11.57 6.62
CA LEU A 55 -1.39 11.14 6.50
C LEU A 55 -1.54 9.66 6.89
N LEU A 56 -0.64 8.81 6.39
CA LEU A 56 -0.62 7.38 6.71
C LEU A 56 -0.40 7.14 8.21
N ASN A 57 0.51 7.89 8.83
CA ASN A 57 0.74 7.80 10.27
C ASN A 57 -0.52 8.20 11.08
N GLU A 58 -1.19 9.28 10.72
CA GLU A 58 -2.44 9.72 11.36
C GLU A 58 -3.61 8.75 11.11
N MET A 59 -3.58 8.02 9.99
CA MET A 59 -4.51 6.92 9.70
C MET A 59 -4.17 5.62 10.46
N GLY A 60 -3.10 5.60 11.25
CA GLY A 60 -2.65 4.42 12.00
C GLY A 60 -1.76 3.45 11.20
N MET A 61 -1.45 3.76 9.93
CA MET A 61 -0.45 3.04 9.13
C MET A 61 0.97 3.50 9.51
N THR A 62 1.30 3.30 10.78
CA THR A 62 2.63 3.60 11.32
C THR A 62 3.63 2.53 10.94
N ASP A 63 4.92 2.85 11.01
CA ASP A 63 6.00 1.88 10.82
C ASP A 63 5.87 0.69 11.78
N ALA A 64 5.39 0.92 13.01
CA ALA A 64 5.14 -0.14 13.98
C ALA A 64 4.02 -1.09 13.51
N TYR A 65 2.92 -0.54 13.00
CA TYR A 65 1.83 -1.33 12.42
C TYR A 65 2.30 -2.12 11.20
N LEU A 66 3.08 -1.49 10.31
CA LEU A 66 3.65 -2.16 9.14
C LEU A 66 4.58 -3.31 9.55
N ASN A 67 5.45 -3.09 10.53
CA ASN A 67 6.34 -4.12 11.07
C ASN A 67 5.57 -5.28 11.72
N GLN A 68 4.46 -4.99 12.40
CA GLN A 68 3.58 -6.02 12.94
C GLN A 68 2.98 -6.87 11.81
N LYS A 69 2.46 -6.25 10.75
CA LYS A 69 1.90 -6.97 9.59
C LYS A 69 2.95 -7.78 8.84
N LEU A 70 4.18 -7.28 8.72
CA LEU A 70 5.30 -8.06 8.18
C LEU A 70 5.60 -9.28 9.06
N LYS A 71 5.60 -9.12 10.39
CA LYS A 71 5.81 -10.24 11.33
C LYS A 71 4.70 -11.29 11.22
N GLU A 72 3.45 -10.88 11.08
CA GLU A 72 2.32 -11.80 10.86
C GLU A 72 2.53 -12.59 9.54
N GLY A 73 2.87 -11.92 8.45
CA GLY A 73 3.11 -12.57 7.15
C GLY A 73 4.32 -13.51 7.12
N LEU A 74 5.38 -13.20 7.89
CA LEU A 74 6.54 -14.08 8.06
C LEU A 74 6.22 -15.35 8.86
N ASN A 75 5.14 -15.36 9.62
CA ASN A 75 4.67 -16.53 10.37
C ASN A 75 3.44 -17.21 9.73
N ALA A 76 3.09 -16.84 8.49
CA ALA A 76 1.91 -17.38 7.81
C ALA A 76 1.90 -18.91 7.77
N THR A 77 0.75 -19.50 8.07
CA THR A 77 0.48 -20.94 7.97
C THR A 77 -0.64 -21.18 6.97
N LYS A 78 -0.67 -22.40 6.41
CA LYS A 78 -1.74 -22.92 5.57
C LYS A 78 -2.22 -24.24 6.14
N VAL A 79 -3.52 -24.47 6.02
CA VAL A 79 -4.14 -25.72 6.43
C VAL A 79 -3.90 -26.78 5.35
N ILE A 80 -3.37 -27.93 5.73
CA ILE A 80 -3.21 -29.10 4.84
C ILE A 80 -4.04 -30.25 5.40
N SER A 81 -4.79 -30.94 4.55
CA SER A 81 -5.45 -32.19 4.88
C SER A 81 -4.46 -33.35 4.78
N VAL A 82 -4.30 -34.10 5.87
CA VAL A 82 -3.52 -35.34 5.88
C VAL A 82 -4.47 -36.51 5.74
N ILE A 83 -4.28 -37.30 4.68
CA ILE A 83 -5.01 -38.54 4.46
C ILE A 83 -4.05 -39.68 4.82
N PRO A 84 -4.37 -40.52 5.82
CA PRO A 84 -3.56 -41.69 6.12
C PRO A 84 -3.60 -42.67 4.94
N ILE A 85 -2.45 -42.92 4.30
CA ILE A 85 -2.32 -43.89 3.21
C ILE A 85 -1.89 -45.23 3.84
N PRO A 86 -2.65 -46.32 3.66
CA PRO A 86 -2.23 -47.62 4.14
C PRO A 86 -0.97 -48.10 3.39
N PRO A 87 -0.05 -48.83 4.06
CA PRO A 87 1.13 -49.38 3.40
C PRO A 87 0.73 -50.36 2.28
N LYS A 88 1.56 -50.45 1.23
CA LYS A 88 1.26 -51.25 0.01
C LYS A 88 0.99 -52.73 0.28
N ASP A 89 1.48 -53.25 1.40
CA ASP A 89 1.34 -54.66 1.80
C ASP A 89 0.08 -54.93 2.64
N ALA A 90 -0.73 -53.89 2.93
CA ALA A 90 -1.99 -54.04 3.66
C ALA A 90 -3.04 -54.77 2.79
N LYS A 91 -3.52 -55.92 3.26
CA LYS A 91 -4.56 -56.68 2.56
C LYS A 91 -5.89 -55.91 2.62
N PRO A 92 -6.58 -55.66 1.49
CA PRO A 92 -7.87 -54.99 1.51
C PRO A 92 -8.86 -55.77 2.38
N GLY A 93 -9.48 -55.09 3.35
CA GLY A 93 -10.47 -55.69 4.25
C GLY A 93 -9.96 -56.28 5.57
N THR A 94 -8.66 -56.14 5.91
CA THR A 94 -8.11 -56.63 7.18
C THR A 94 -8.33 -55.71 8.39
N GLY A 95 -8.87 -54.50 8.18
CA GLY A 95 -9.31 -53.62 9.28
C GLY A 95 -8.21 -52.82 9.98
N ASP A 96 -6.94 -52.94 9.56
CA ASP A 96 -5.83 -52.30 10.27
C ASP A 96 -5.74 -50.77 10.06
N LEU A 97 -6.33 -50.22 9.00
CA LEU A 97 -6.49 -48.77 8.80
C LEU A 97 -7.83 -48.45 8.12
N PRO A 98 -8.60 -47.46 8.61
CA PRO A 98 -9.89 -47.12 8.04
C PRO A 98 -9.74 -46.45 6.66
N LEU A 99 -10.65 -46.75 5.74
CA LEU A 99 -10.78 -46.04 4.46
C LEU A 99 -10.93 -44.54 4.70
N ALA A 100 -10.25 -43.73 3.88
CA ALA A 100 -10.34 -42.27 3.96
C ALA A 100 -11.80 -41.81 3.81
N ASN A 101 -12.37 -41.27 4.88
CA ASN A 101 -13.70 -40.70 4.94
C ASN A 101 -13.59 -39.30 5.58
N GLU A 102 -14.64 -38.47 5.48
CA GLU A 102 -14.65 -37.11 6.05
C GLU A 102 -14.35 -37.06 7.56
N LYS A 103 -14.50 -38.18 8.28
CA LYS A 103 -14.22 -38.29 9.72
C LYS A 103 -12.74 -38.57 10.04
N ASN A 104 -11.94 -39.00 9.07
CA ASN A 104 -10.54 -39.40 9.24
C ASN A 104 -9.55 -38.45 8.54
N VAL A 105 -10.01 -37.27 8.10
CA VAL A 105 -9.15 -36.23 7.52
C VAL A 105 -8.70 -35.31 8.65
N ASP A 106 -7.43 -35.40 9.03
CA ASP A 106 -6.83 -34.46 9.98
C ASP A 106 -6.36 -33.20 9.24
N PHE A 107 -6.65 -32.04 9.81
CA PHE A 107 -6.21 -30.75 9.31
C PHE A 107 -5.06 -30.25 10.17
N ILE A 108 -3.89 -30.06 9.56
CA ILE A 108 -2.69 -29.57 10.25
C ILE A 108 -2.32 -28.20 9.67
N ASP A 109 -2.00 -27.25 10.56
CA ASP A 109 -1.40 -25.98 10.17
C ASP A 109 0.08 -26.18 9.88
N VAL A 110 0.45 -25.97 8.62
CA VAL A 110 1.83 -26.07 8.14
C VAL A 110 2.28 -24.70 7.68
N GLU A 111 3.57 -24.42 7.80
CA GLU A 111 4.14 -23.15 7.35
C GLU A 111 3.89 -22.89 5.86
N ASP A 112 3.38 -21.72 5.53
CA ASP A 112 3.20 -21.30 4.13
C ASP A 112 4.45 -20.59 3.63
N TYR A 113 5.45 -21.36 3.19
CA TYR A 113 6.70 -20.83 2.66
C TYR A 113 6.50 -19.87 1.47
N ASN A 114 5.46 -20.07 0.64
CA ASN A 114 5.22 -19.20 -0.51
C ASN A 114 4.82 -17.79 -0.08
N VAL A 115 3.96 -17.68 0.93
CA VAL A 115 3.57 -16.40 1.52
C VAL A 115 4.74 -15.79 2.27
N ARG A 116 5.42 -16.58 3.11
CA ARG A 116 6.56 -16.11 3.91
C ARG A 116 7.68 -15.53 3.06
N VAL A 117 8.03 -16.15 1.93
CA VAL A 117 9.05 -15.64 1.00
C VAL A 117 8.66 -14.27 0.43
N LYS A 118 7.39 -14.05 0.08
CA LYS A 118 6.92 -12.72 -0.40
C LYS A 118 7.05 -11.65 0.68
N TYR A 119 6.68 -11.97 1.91
CA TYR A 119 6.82 -11.04 3.03
C TYR A 119 8.29 -10.77 3.39
N LEU A 120 9.14 -11.78 3.29
CA LEU A 120 10.59 -11.63 3.47
C LEU A 120 11.19 -10.73 2.39
N ASP A 121 10.83 -10.94 1.13
CA ASP A 121 11.26 -10.10 0.00
C ASP A 121 10.86 -8.63 0.22
N MET A 122 9.60 -8.38 0.58
CA MET A 122 9.11 -7.04 0.90
C MET A 122 9.89 -6.40 2.06
N ALA A 123 10.12 -7.15 3.15
CA ALA A 123 10.86 -6.64 4.31
C ALA A 123 12.32 -6.28 3.95
N LEU A 124 12.98 -7.09 3.12
CA LEU A 124 14.34 -6.85 2.66
C LEU A 124 14.43 -5.64 1.71
N LYS A 125 13.44 -5.45 0.83
CA LYS A 125 13.30 -4.25 -0.02
C LYS A 125 13.14 -2.99 0.82
N LEU A 126 12.27 -3.01 1.83
CA LEU A 126 12.08 -1.88 2.75
C LEU A 126 13.36 -1.53 3.53
N LYS A 127 14.20 -2.53 3.85
CA LYS A 127 15.50 -2.33 4.50
C LYS A 127 16.62 -1.92 3.54
N GLY A 128 16.34 -1.75 2.25
CA GLY A 128 17.34 -1.42 1.23
C GLY A 128 18.45 -2.48 1.10
N LYS A 129 18.14 -3.75 1.38
CA LYS A 129 19.12 -4.84 1.29
C LYS A 129 19.26 -5.44 -0.12
N TYR A 130 18.34 -5.08 -1.02
CA TYR A 130 18.45 -5.45 -2.43
C TYR A 130 19.42 -4.52 -3.16
N PRO A 131 20.26 -5.05 -4.05
CA PRO A 131 21.04 -4.22 -4.95
C PRO A 131 20.08 -3.39 -5.81
N ALA A 132 20.43 -2.12 -6.06
CA ALA A 132 19.67 -1.28 -6.97
C ALA A 132 19.60 -1.95 -8.36
N GLU A 133 18.41 -2.00 -8.95
CA GLU A 133 18.24 -2.50 -10.31
C GLU A 133 19.09 -1.64 -11.25
N LYS A 134 20.02 -2.30 -11.94
CA LYS A 134 20.86 -1.63 -12.95
C LYS A 134 20.03 -1.51 -14.22
N HIS A 135 19.64 -0.30 -14.57
CA HIS A 135 19.06 0.00 -15.88
C HIS A 135 20.16 0.51 -16.80
N GLU A 136 20.41 -0.20 -17.90
CA GLU A 136 21.27 0.27 -18.97
C GLU A 136 20.46 1.22 -19.86
N ILE A 137 20.83 2.51 -19.87
CA ILE A 137 20.13 3.53 -20.66
C ILE A 137 20.88 3.74 -21.97
N THR A 138 20.37 3.15 -23.05
CA THR A 138 20.83 3.35 -24.42
C THR A 138 19.89 4.30 -25.17
N GLU A 139 19.83 5.57 -24.78
CA GLU A 139 19.12 6.58 -25.56
C GLU A 139 20.04 7.74 -25.96
N ARG A 140 20.40 7.81 -27.26
CA ARG A 140 20.91 9.04 -27.88
C ARG A 140 19.71 9.87 -28.35
N LYS A 141 19.18 10.74 -27.50
CA LYS A 141 18.19 11.74 -27.92
C LYS A 141 18.91 12.90 -28.62
N VAL A 142 18.87 12.91 -29.96
CA VAL A 142 19.24 14.09 -30.76
C VAL A 142 18.06 15.04 -30.72
N VAL A 143 18.17 16.13 -29.95
CA VAL A 143 17.17 17.19 -29.90
C VAL A 143 17.49 18.20 -31.00
N VAL A 144 16.73 18.18 -32.09
CA VAL A 144 16.80 19.23 -33.12
C VAL A 144 15.90 20.39 -32.70
N ILE A 145 16.50 21.49 -32.24
CA ILE A 145 15.78 22.73 -31.92
C ILE A 145 15.60 23.50 -33.23
N GLY A 146 14.42 23.39 -33.85
CA GLY A 146 14.05 24.25 -34.97
C GLY A 146 13.84 25.69 -34.51
N LYS A 147 14.66 26.64 -35.02
CA LYS A 147 14.39 28.07 -34.88
C LYS A 147 13.05 28.39 -35.54
N LYS A 148 12.09 28.91 -34.78
CA LYS A 148 10.93 29.62 -35.33
C LYS A 148 11.44 30.87 -36.02
N GLU A 149 11.45 30.89 -37.34
CA GLU A 149 11.61 32.12 -38.10
C GLU A 149 10.37 33.00 -37.86
N GLY A 150 10.59 34.18 -37.28
CA GLY A 150 9.59 35.22 -37.18
C GLY A 150 9.25 35.72 -38.58
N LYS A 151 7.99 35.62 -38.97
CA LYS A 151 7.46 36.42 -40.08
C LYS A 151 7.18 37.81 -39.52
N ASP A 152 8.04 38.75 -39.88
CA ASP A 152 7.78 40.18 -39.72
C ASP A 152 6.54 40.55 -40.55
N GLU A 153 5.50 41.01 -39.86
CA GLU A 153 4.41 41.78 -40.44
C GLU A 153 5.00 43.08 -41.02
N LYS A 154 5.22 43.09 -42.33
CA LYS A 154 5.41 44.34 -43.07
C LYS A 154 4.05 44.84 -43.54
N ASN A 155 3.61 45.90 -42.86
CA ASN A 155 2.69 46.92 -43.33
C ASN A 155 2.76 47.13 -44.85
N ASN A 156 1.60 47.20 -45.50
CA ASN A 156 1.43 48.02 -46.69
C ASN A 156 -0.01 48.54 -46.72
N THR A 157 -0.09 49.87 -46.57
CA THR A 157 -1.00 50.87 -47.19
C THR A 157 -2.39 50.46 -47.61
#